data_AF-A0A0B1SG94-F1
#
_entry.id   AF-A0A0B1SG94-F1
#
_cell.length_a   1.000
_cell.length_b   1.000
_cell.length_c   1.000
_cell.angle_alpha   90.00
_cell.angle_beta   90.00
_cell.angle_gamma   90.00
#
_symmetry.space_group_name_H-M   'P 1'
#
loop_
_entity.id
_entity.type
_entity.pdbx_description
1 polymer ?
#
loop_
_entity_poly.entity_id
_entity_poly.type
_entity_poly.pdbx_seq_one_letter_code
_entity_poly.pdbx_strand_id
1 'polypeptide(L)'
;MEGNEADAAISSLLSDTTAKLGSTVTSLPQLLEAKRLIDLHTNVATTLLDHIKQRKLDVLFELEQKLLQHSPLEMPLLQLLADLNNPEDILRVILINYLCEENISKAELDEQINFLKERNVDESAIRFVQKMRSVSQLGKTAAPEEHHGAGTKTISMFNKLLSHSSRFVMEGVKNLVPKKHNLPLTMVSDF
;
A
#
# COMPACT_ATOMS: atom_id res chain seq x y z
N MET A 1 -3.21 -49.02 -59.47
CA MET A 1 -3.36 -47.57 -59.25
C MET A 1 -3.25 -47.18 -57.76
N GLU A 2 -2.91 -48.09 -56.84
CA GLU A 2 -2.83 -47.79 -55.39
C GLU A 2 -1.49 -47.15 -54.92
N GLY A 3 -0.41 -47.28 -55.69
CA GLY A 3 0.90 -46.73 -55.28
C GLY A 3 0.99 -45.19 -55.33
N ASN A 4 0.16 -44.52 -56.12
CA ASN A 4 0.24 -43.07 -56.32
C ASN A 4 -0.51 -42.28 -55.24
N GLU A 5 -1.53 -42.86 -54.61
CA GLU A 5 -2.27 -42.23 -53.50
C GLU A 5 -1.50 -42.32 -52.18
N ALA A 6 -0.80 -43.44 -51.94
CA ALA A 6 0.07 -43.61 -50.78
C ALA A 6 1.25 -42.62 -50.80
N ASP A 7 1.90 -42.44 -51.95
CA ASP A 7 3.00 -41.47 -52.09
C ASP A 7 2.53 -40.01 -51.95
N ALA A 8 1.33 -39.68 -52.46
CA ALA A 8 0.73 -38.37 -52.30
C ALA A 8 0.37 -38.06 -50.83
N ALA A 9 -0.15 -39.06 -50.09
CA ALA A 9 -0.46 -38.94 -48.67
C ALA A 9 0.80 -38.80 -47.80
N ILE A 10 1.87 -39.54 -48.14
CA ILE A 10 3.17 -39.41 -47.46
C ILE A 10 3.79 -38.04 -47.74
N SER A 11 3.70 -37.54 -48.97
CA SER A 11 4.20 -36.21 -49.33
C SER A 11 3.43 -35.08 -48.64
N SER A 12 2.11 -35.19 -48.46
CA SER A 12 1.35 -34.18 -47.73
C SER A 12 1.68 -34.20 -46.23
N LEU A 13 1.83 -35.39 -45.62
CA LEU A 13 2.27 -35.55 -44.24
C LEU A 13 3.66 -34.94 -43.99
N LEU A 14 4.61 -35.15 -44.91
CA LEU A 14 5.95 -34.57 -44.83
C LEU A 14 5.93 -33.04 -45.01
N SER A 15 5.09 -32.54 -45.92
CA SER A 15 4.88 -31.09 -46.11
C SER A 15 4.26 -30.45 -44.87
N ASP A 16 3.22 -31.05 -44.28
CA ASP A 16 2.57 -30.56 -43.06
C ASP A 16 3.52 -30.60 -41.86
N THR A 17 4.36 -31.63 -41.77
CA THR A 17 5.39 -31.73 -40.73
C THR A 17 6.44 -30.64 -40.89
N THR A 18 6.90 -30.39 -42.12
CA THR A 18 7.88 -29.34 -42.43
C THR A 18 7.30 -27.94 -42.18
N ALA A 19 6.03 -27.71 -42.52
CA ALA A 19 5.33 -26.45 -42.26
C ALA A 19 5.13 -26.20 -40.76
N LYS A 20 4.77 -27.24 -39.98
CA LYS A 20 4.69 -27.15 -38.50
C LYS A 20 6.05 -26.91 -37.86
N LEU A 21 7.11 -27.55 -38.36
CA LEU A 21 8.47 -27.31 -37.88
C LEU A 21 8.91 -25.87 -38.19
N GLY A 22 8.69 -25.38 -39.41
CA GLY A 22 9.02 -24.00 -39.80
C GLY A 22 8.26 -22.95 -38.98
N SER A 23 6.97 -23.15 -38.73
CA SER A 23 6.18 -22.24 -37.90
C SER A 23 6.58 -22.28 -36.43
N THR A 24 6.96 -23.46 -35.91
CA THR A 24 7.50 -23.60 -34.54
C THR A 24 8.85 -22.90 -34.39
N VAL A 25 9.76 -23.06 -35.35
CA VAL A 25 11.07 -22.38 -35.34
C VAL A 25 10.91 -20.85 -35.36
N THR A 26 9.92 -20.34 -36.10
CA THR A 26 9.66 -18.90 -36.19
C THR A 26 8.98 -18.33 -34.93
N SER A 27 8.11 -19.11 -34.29
CA SER A 27 7.36 -18.68 -33.09
C SER A 27 8.08 -18.96 -31.77
N LEU A 28 9.09 -19.83 -31.76
CA LEU A 28 9.85 -20.20 -30.57
C LEU A 28 10.53 -18.99 -29.88
N PRO A 29 11.18 -18.04 -30.59
CA PRO A 29 11.72 -16.83 -29.96
C PRO A 29 10.65 -15.98 -29.26
N GLN A 30 9.47 -15.85 -29.88
CA GLN A 30 8.35 -15.11 -29.29
C GLN A 30 7.80 -15.83 -28.04
N LEU A 31 7.71 -17.16 -28.08
CA LEU A 31 7.29 -17.97 -26.94
C LEU A 31 8.29 -17.89 -25.78
N LEU A 32 9.60 -17.85 -26.07
CA LEU A 32 10.64 -17.67 -25.07
C LEU A 32 10.56 -16.29 -24.39
N GLU A 33 10.34 -15.22 -25.15
CA GLU A 33 10.14 -13.88 -24.57
C GLU A 33 8.86 -13.82 -23.73
N ALA A 34 7.76 -14.40 -24.20
CA ALA A 34 6.52 -14.46 -23.42
C ALA A 34 6.71 -15.23 -22.10
N LYS A 35 7.41 -16.38 -22.15
CA LYS A 35 7.77 -17.17 -20.97
C LYS A 35 8.67 -16.38 -20.03
N ARG A 36 9.66 -15.65 -20.55
CA ARG A 36 10.55 -14.78 -19.75
C ARG A 36 9.77 -13.70 -19.01
N LEU A 37 8.79 -13.06 -19.66
CA LEU A 37 7.95 -12.05 -19.05
C LEU A 37 7.04 -12.63 -17.95
N ILE A 38 6.47 -13.81 -18.19
CA ILE A 38 5.68 -14.53 -17.17
C ILE A 38 6.55 -14.86 -15.96
N ASP A 39 7.71 -15.46 -16.17
CA ASP A 39 8.63 -15.82 -15.08
C ASP A 39 9.03 -14.59 -14.24
N LEU A 40 9.25 -13.44 -14.90
CA LEU A 40 9.55 -12.18 -14.22
C LEU A 40 8.39 -11.77 -13.30
N HIS A 41 7.16 -11.72 -13.81
CA HIS A 41 5.99 -11.34 -13.02
C HIS A 41 5.69 -12.36 -11.91
N THR A 42 5.85 -13.65 -12.18
CA THR A 42 5.70 -14.70 -11.18
C THR A 42 6.71 -14.51 -10.05
N ASN A 43 7.99 -14.25 -10.36
CA ASN A 43 9.01 -14.03 -9.35
C ASN A 43 8.73 -12.78 -8.48
N VAL A 44 8.30 -11.68 -9.10
CA VAL A 44 7.87 -10.48 -8.37
C VAL A 44 6.69 -10.81 -7.45
N ALA A 45 5.68 -11.52 -7.96
CA ALA A 45 4.49 -11.87 -7.19
C ALA A 45 4.81 -12.79 -5.99
N THR A 46 5.64 -13.82 -6.16
CA THR A 46 6.07 -14.68 -5.04
C THR A 46 6.90 -13.90 -4.03
N THR A 47 7.86 -13.08 -4.48
CA THR A 47 8.66 -12.25 -3.57
C THR A 47 7.78 -11.31 -2.75
N LEU A 48 6.79 -10.65 -3.37
CA LEU A 48 5.85 -9.78 -2.66
C LEU A 48 4.99 -10.56 -1.68
N LEU A 49 4.51 -11.74 -2.07
CA LEU A 49 3.70 -12.61 -1.20
C LEU A 49 4.48 -13.01 0.06
N ASP A 50 5.78 -13.30 -0.07
CA ASP A 50 6.63 -13.64 1.06
C ASP A 50 6.80 -12.45 2.01
N HIS A 51 7.02 -11.25 1.49
CA HIS A 51 7.10 -10.02 2.31
C HIS A 51 5.78 -9.71 3.01
N ILE A 52 4.64 -9.88 2.34
CA ILE A 52 3.30 -9.69 2.93
C ILE A 52 3.12 -10.61 4.13
N LYS A 53 3.48 -11.89 3.99
CA LYS A 53 3.37 -12.88 5.07
C LYS A 53 4.34 -12.59 6.20
N GLN A 54 5.60 -12.31 5.89
CA GLN A 54 6.64 -12.08 6.89
C GLN A 54 6.32 -10.87 7.77
N ARG A 55 5.80 -9.79 7.18
CA ARG A 55 5.43 -8.57 7.90
C ARG A 55 3.99 -8.57 8.40
N LYS A 56 3.19 -9.60 8.09
CA LYS A 56 1.75 -9.67 8.39
C LYS A 56 1.02 -8.39 7.96
N LEU A 57 1.27 -7.97 6.70
CA LEU A 57 0.76 -6.69 6.18
C LEU A 57 -0.77 -6.61 6.17
N ASP A 58 -1.44 -7.75 6.08
CA ASP A 58 -2.90 -7.87 6.22
C ASP A 58 -3.38 -7.42 7.61
N VAL A 59 -2.71 -7.86 8.68
CA VAL A 59 -3.03 -7.49 10.06
C VAL A 59 -2.67 -6.02 10.31
N LEU A 60 -1.51 -5.57 9.85
CA LEU A 60 -1.11 -4.17 9.94
C LEU A 60 -2.09 -3.24 9.23
N PHE A 61 -2.51 -3.62 8.02
CA PHE A 61 -3.49 -2.85 7.28
C PHE A 61 -4.82 -2.76 8.03
N GLU A 62 -5.32 -3.87 8.59
CA GLU A 62 -6.55 -3.85 9.39
C GLU A 62 -6.43 -2.93 10.61
N LEU A 63 -5.30 -2.98 11.33
CA LEU A 63 -5.04 -2.10 12.46
C LEU A 63 -5.05 -0.63 12.04
N GLU A 64 -4.34 -0.29 10.97
CA GLU A 64 -4.31 1.09 10.44
C GLU A 64 -5.71 1.56 10.03
N GLN A 65 -6.52 0.67 9.44
CA GLN A 65 -7.91 0.99 9.10
C GLN A 65 -8.76 1.25 10.35
N LYS A 66 -8.62 0.45 11.41
CA LYS A 66 -9.31 0.68 12.69
C LYS A 66 -8.95 2.06 13.26
N LEU A 67 -7.66 2.43 13.23
CA LEU A 67 -7.18 3.73 13.68
C LEU A 67 -7.72 4.90 12.84
N LEU A 68 -7.67 4.78 11.51
CA LEU A 68 -8.17 5.81 10.58
C LEU A 68 -9.67 6.08 10.71
N GLN A 69 -10.43 5.07 11.15
CA GLN A 69 -11.88 5.15 11.34
C GLN A 69 -12.27 5.48 12.78
N HIS A 70 -11.30 5.66 13.69
CA HIS A 70 -11.54 5.79 15.13
C HIS A 70 -12.37 4.64 15.71
N SER A 71 -12.19 3.44 15.14
CA SER A 71 -12.85 2.24 15.65
C SER A 71 -12.20 1.80 16.96
N PRO A 72 -12.98 1.26 17.91
CA PRO A 72 -12.41 0.75 19.16
C PRO A 72 -11.44 -0.40 18.87
N LEU A 73 -10.29 -0.36 19.54
CA LEU A 73 -9.34 -1.46 19.51
C LEU A 73 -9.74 -2.54 20.52
N GLU A 74 -9.53 -3.81 20.16
CA GLU A 74 -9.84 -4.95 21.03
C GLU A 74 -8.92 -5.04 22.26
N MET A 75 -7.73 -4.44 22.16
CA MET A 75 -6.75 -4.34 23.23
C MET A 75 -5.90 -3.06 23.04
N PRO A 76 -5.10 -2.65 24.04
CA PRO A 76 -4.27 -1.45 23.95
C PRO A 76 -3.32 -1.48 22.74
N LEU A 77 -3.11 -0.32 22.12
CA LEU A 77 -2.28 -0.18 20.91
C LEU A 77 -0.88 -0.78 21.08
N LEU A 78 -0.20 -0.47 22.19
CA LEU A 78 1.16 -0.96 22.45
C LEU A 78 1.22 -2.48 22.58
N GLN A 79 0.14 -3.12 23.04
CA GLN A 79 0.06 -4.57 23.11
C GLN A 79 -0.05 -5.19 21.70
N LEU A 80 -0.80 -4.56 20.79
CA LEU A 80 -0.86 -4.98 19.37
C LEU A 80 0.49 -4.81 18.67
N LEU A 81 1.25 -3.77 19.04
CA LEU A 81 2.57 -3.51 18.48
C LEU A 81 3.68 -4.40 19.06
N ALA A 82 3.43 -5.06 20.19
CA ALA A 82 4.44 -5.86 20.89
C ALA A 82 4.99 -6.99 20.01
N ASP A 83 4.13 -7.61 19.20
CA ASP A 83 4.45 -8.73 18.31
C ASP A 83 5.08 -8.30 16.97
N LEU A 84 5.17 -6.99 16.71
CA LEU A 84 5.81 -6.47 15.51
C LEU A 84 7.32 -6.32 15.73
N ASN A 85 8.08 -6.74 14.71
CA ASN A 85 9.54 -6.67 14.70
C ASN A 85 10.09 -5.61 13.74
N ASN A 86 9.27 -5.15 12.79
CA ASN A 86 9.70 -4.16 11.81
C ASN A 86 9.59 -2.75 12.41
N PRO A 87 10.70 -2.01 12.60
CA PRO A 87 10.70 -0.71 13.25
C PRO A 87 9.93 0.36 12.45
N GLU A 88 9.94 0.27 11.13
CA GLU A 88 9.21 1.17 10.24
C GLU A 88 7.70 0.98 10.37
N ASP A 89 7.23 -0.27 10.45
CA ASP A 89 5.80 -0.57 10.67
C ASP A 89 5.32 -0.04 12.02
N ILE A 90 6.10 -0.24 13.08
CA ILE A 90 5.76 0.25 14.42
C ILE A 90 5.66 1.78 14.42
N LEU A 91 6.67 2.47 13.86
CA LEU A 91 6.68 3.92 13.77
C LEU A 91 5.48 4.43 12.96
N ARG A 92 5.19 3.79 11.82
CA ARG A 92 4.07 4.15 10.94
C ARG A 92 2.73 4.08 11.68
N VAL A 93 2.47 2.99 12.41
CA VAL A 93 1.21 2.82 13.15
C VAL A 93 1.09 3.87 14.27
N ILE A 94 2.16 4.14 15.03
CA ILE A 94 2.15 5.17 16.08
C ILE A 94 1.89 6.56 15.49
N LEU A 95 2.48 6.88 14.34
CA LEU A 95 2.25 8.15 13.65
C LEU A 95 0.79 8.26 13.17
N ILE A 96 0.22 7.18 12.61
CA ILE A 96 -1.19 7.15 12.22
C ILE A 96 -2.09 7.38 13.43
N ASN A 97 -1.85 6.67 14.54
CA ASN A 97 -2.59 6.88 15.79
C ASN A 97 -2.53 8.34 16.23
N TYR A 98 -1.32 8.91 16.32
CA TYR A 98 -1.11 10.28 16.75
C TYR A 98 -1.80 11.31 15.82
N LEU A 99 -1.80 11.08 14.52
CA LEU A 99 -2.39 11.98 13.54
C LEU A 99 -3.92 11.90 13.51
N CYS A 100 -4.48 10.73 13.75
CA CYS A 100 -5.93 10.52 13.79
C CYS A 100 -6.51 10.99 15.14
N GLU A 101 -5.85 10.74 16.27
CA GLU A 101 -6.38 11.06 17.59
C GLU A 101 -6.46 12.57 17.85
N GLU A 102 -7.67 13.13 18.03
CA GLU A 102 -7.86 14.58 18.25
C GLU A 102 -7.26 15.07 19.58
N ASN A 103 -7.23 14.22 20.60
CA ASN A 103 -6.79 14.57 21.95
C ASN A 103 -6.00 13.42 22.60
N ILE A 104 -4.79 13.16 22.11
CA ILE A 104 -3.87 12.24 22.79
C ILE A 104 -3.26 12.92 24.02
N SER A 105 -3.29 12.22 25.16
CA SER A 105 -2.72 12.76 26.38
C SER A 105 -1.19 12.78 26.31
N LYS A 106 -0.55 13.70 27.05
CA LYS A 106 0.92 13.74 27.11
C LYS A 106 1.50 12.44 27.67
N ALA A 107 0.85 11.86 28.69
CA ALA A 107 1.29 10.62 29.32
C ALA A 107 1.27 9.44 28.34
N GLU A 108 0.20 9.31 27.55
CA GLU A 108 0.07 8.27 26.54
C GLU A 108 1.09 8.43 25.40
N LEU A 109 1.35 9.67 24.99
CA LEU A 109 2.37 9.95 23.98
C LEU A 109 3.78 9.65 24.50
N ASP A 110 4.07 9.99 25.76
CA ASP A 110 5.35 9.66 26.39
C ASP A 110 5.53 8.14 26.52
N GLU A 111 4.46 7.39 26.77
CA GLU A 111 4.46 5.91 26.78
C GLU A 111 4.79 5.33 25.40
N GLN A 112 4.14 5.84 24.34
CA GLN A 112 4.43 5.43 22.95
C GLN A 112 5.87 5.76 22.53
N ILE A 113 6.39 6.92 22.97
CA ILE A 113 7.79 7.31 22.72
C ILE A 113 8.76 6.38 23.44
N ASN A 114 8.47 6.03 24.70
CA ASN A 114 9.32 5.10 25.46
C ASN A 114 9.33 3.71 24.83
N PHE A 115 8.18 3.22 24.38
CA PHE A 115 8.08 1.97 23.62
C PHE A 115 8.97 1.97 22.37
N LEU A 116 9.01 3.08 21.63
CA LEU A 116 9.90 3.21 20.47
C LEU A 116 11.38 3.21 20.84
N LYS A 117 11.75 3.88 21.94
CA LYS A 117 13.13 3.89 22.45
C LYS A 117 13.60 2.49 22.84
N GLU A 118 12.77 1.72 23.52
CA GLU A 118 13.07 0.33 23.89
C GLU A 118 13.34 -0.56 22.66
N ARG A 119 12.72 -0.22 21.53
CA ARG A 119 12.88 -0.90 20.24
C ARG A 119 13.96 -0.28 19.35
N ASN A 120 14.75 0.68 19.84
CA ASN A 120 15.77 1.42 19.09
C ASN A 120 15.24 2.12 17.83
N VAL A 121 13.99 2.59 17.88
CA VAL A 121 13.37 3.35 16.78
C VAL A 121 13.55 4.84 17.04
N ASP A 122 13.96 5.58 16.00
CA ASP A 122 14.16 7.02 16.10
C ASP A 122 12.84 7.78 16.28
N GLU A 123 12.79 8.64 17.29
CA GLU A 123 11.64 9.46 17.67
C GLU A 123 11.62 10.83 16.95
N SER A 124 12.61 11.15 16.12
CA SER A 124 12.69 12.43 15.40
C SER A 124 11.44 12.71 14.54
N ALA A 125 10.87 11.67 13.92
CA ALA A 125 9.65 11.77 13.14
C ALA A 125 8.45 12.21 14.00
N ILE A 126 8.31 11.66 15.21
CA ILE A 126 7.24 12.03 16.14
C ILE A 126 7.39 13.49 16.55
N ARG A 127 8.61 13.93 16.89
CA ARG A 127 8.87 15.34 17.23
C ARG A 127 8.50 16.29 16.10
N PHE A 128 8.83 15.90 14.86
CA PHE A 128 8.47 16.68 13.69
C PHE A 128 6.95 16.79 13.52
N VAL A 129 6.24 15.68 13.66
CA VAL A 129 4.77 15.64 13.55
C VAL A 129 4.08 16.39 14.70
N GLN A 130 4.60 16.32 15.93
CA GLN A 130 4.16 17.15 17.06
C GLN A 130 4.28 18.64 16.74
N LYS A 131 5.45 19.05 16.21
CA LYS A 131 5.68 20.45 15.80
C LYS A 131 4.71 20.85 14.71
N MET A 132 4.51 20.01 13.69
CA MET A 132 3.56 20.26 12.62
C MET A 132 2.14 20.45 13.16
N ARG A 133 1.65 19.54 14.02
CA ARG A 133 0.32 19.61 14.64
C ARG A 133 0.14 20.87 15.47
N SER A 134 1.15 21.28 16.24
CA SER A 134 1.11 22.51 17.05
C SER A 134 0.93 23.78 16.21
N VAL A 135 1.63 23.87 15.08
CA VAL A 135 1.51 25.00 14.13
C VAL A 135 0.12 24.98 13.47
N SER A 136 -0.39 23.79 13.13
CA SER A 136 -1.73 23.65 12.56
C SER A 136 -2.85 24.03 13.53
N GLN A 137 -2.70 23.72 14.83
CA GLN A 137 -3.66 24.08 15.88
C GLN A 137 -3.65 25.60 16.15
N LEU A 138 -2.47 26.22 16.13
CA LEU A 138 -2.31 27.67 16.31
C LEU A 138 -3.02 28.47 15.20
N GLY A 139 -3.07 27.93 13.98
CA GLY A 139 -3.84 28.50 12.87
C GLY A 139 -5.37 28.39 13.02
N LYS A 140 -5.90 27.53 13.89
CA LYS A 140 -7.34 27.43 14.19
C LYS A 140 -7.81 28.45 15.24
N THR A 141 -6.91 28.95 16.07
CA THR A 141 -7.21 29.92 17.15
C THR A 141 -7.01 31.38 16.75
N ALA A 142 -6.40 31.65 15.59
CA ALA A 142 -6.38 32.98 15.01
C ALA A 142 -7.77 33.26 14.40
N ALA A 143 -8.47 34.26 14.92
CA ALA A 143 -9.70 34.79 14.34
C ALA A 143 -9.50 35.10 12.84
N PRO A 144 -10.57 35.08 12.01
CA PRO A 144 -10.47 35.39 10.59
C PRO A 144 -10.23 36.90 10.41
N GLU A 145 -8.99 37.34 10.59
CA GLU A 145 -8.53 38.61 10.03
C GLU A 145 -8.23 38.38 8.56
N GLU A 146 -8.88 39.16 7.70
CA GLU A 146 -8.77 39.16 6.25
C GLU A 146 -7.37 39.61 5.77
N HIS A 147 -6.32 38.89 6.12
CA HIS A 147 -5.00 39.11 5.57
C HIS A 147 -4.68 38.12 4.45
N HIS A 148 -4.76 38.68 3.23
CA HIS A 148 -4.26 38.13 1.99
C HIS A 148 -2.75 37.86 2.09
N GLY A 149 -2.37 36.72 2.65
CA GLY A 149 -0.99 36.21 2.68
C GLY A 149 -0.95 34.76 2.23
N ALA A 150 -0.32 34.51 1.08
CA ALA A 150 -0.33 33.25 0.34
C ALA A 150 0.54 32.12 0.96
N GLY A 151 0.43 31.86 2.27
CA GLY A 151 1.31 30.90 2.97
C GLY A 151 0.64 29.83 3.84
N THR A 152 -0.64 29.98 4.22
CA THR A 152 -1.21 29.21 5.36
C THR A 152 -2.38 28.27 5.00
N LYS A 153 -2.81 28.25 3.73
CA LYS A 153 -4.00 27.48 3.30
C LYS A 153 -3.78 25.96 3.20
N THR A 154 -2.55 25.51 2.95
CA THR A 154 -2.21 24.07 2.82
C THR A 154 -2.39 23.31 4.13
N ILE A 155 -2.02 23.91 5.26
CA ILE A 155 -2.02 23.23 6.58
C ILE A 155 -3.45 23.00 7.10
N SER A 156 -4.35 23.98 6.90
CA SER A 156 -5.78 23.83 7.22
C SER A 156 -6.46 22.79 6.33
N MET A 157 -6.04 22.66 5.07
CA MET A 157 -6.47 21.58 4.19
C MET A 157 -5.96 20.22 4.67
N PHE A 158 -4.68 20.05 5.04
CA PHE A 158 -4.16 18.78 5.59
C PHE A 158 -4.95 18.26 6.81
N ASN A 159 -5.32 19.14 7.73
CA ASN A 159 -6.17 18.76 8.88
C ASN A 159 -7.57 18.29 8.44
N LYS A 160 -8.17 18.91 7.42
CA LYS A 160 -9.45 18.47 6.85
C LYS A 160 -9.31 17.16 6.06
N LEU A 161 -8.15 16.91 5.46
CA LEU A 161 -7.83 15.68 4.72
C LEU A 161 -7.67 14.47 5.64
N LEU A 162 -7.04 14.66 6.81
CA LEU A 162 -6.92 13.63 7.85
C LEU A 162 -8.27 13.33 8.51
N SER A 163 -9.13 14.33 8.72
CA SER A 163 -10.44 14.12 9.34
C SER A 163 -11.49 13.48 8.41
N HIS A 164 -11.34 13.58 7.08
CA HIS A 164 -12.32 13.08 6.10
C HIS A 164 -12.01 11.69 5.50
N SER A 165 -10.83 11.11 5.74
CA SER A 165 -10.48 9.77 5.21
C SER A 165 -11.18 8.59 5.92
N SER A 166 -12.03 8.87 6.91
CA SER A 166 -12.54 7.94 7.93
C SER A 166 -13.77 7.10 7.54
N ARG A 167 -14.18 7.05 6.27
CA ARG A 167 -15.30 6.16 5.83
C ARG A 167 -14.78 4.98 5.01
N PHE A 168 -14.28 3.96 5.70
CA PHE A 168 -13.73 2.76 5.07
C PHE A 168 -14.29 1.50 5.77
N VAL A 169 -14.74 0.48 5.05
CA VAL A 169 -15.13 -0.84 5.59
C VAL A 169 -14.91 -1.90 4.51
N MET A 170 -14.21 -3.00 4.81
CA MET A 170 -14.45 -4.31 4.17
C MET A 170 -13.73 -5.47 4.90
N GLU A 171 -14.26 -6.68 4.73
CA GLU A 171 -13.91 -7.93 5.44
C GLU A 171 -13.29 -8.97 4.46
N GLY A 172 -12.26 -9.69 4.94
CA GLY A 172 -11.84 -11.01 4.48
C GLY A 172 -11.30 -11.14 3.05
N VAL A 173 -9.97 -11.10 2.88
CA VAL A 173 -9.19 -11.30 1.62
C VAL A 173 -9.43 -10.28 0.49
N LYS A 174 -10.56 -9.55 0.50
CA LYS A 174 -10.71 -8.25 -0.19
C LYS A 174 -9.96 -7.11 0.50
N ASN A 175 -9.40 -7.36 1.68
CA ASN A 175 -8.80 -6.35 2.55
C ASN A 175 -7.47 -5.78 2.03
N LEU A 176 -6.83 -6.39 1.03
CA LEU A 176 -5.66 -5.79 0.37
C LEU A 176 -6.01 -5.07 -0.94
N VAL A 177 -7.25 -5.13 -1.39
CA VAL A 177 -7.73 -4.40 -2.57
C VAL A 177 -8.50 -3.18 -2.08
N PRO A 178 -7.82 -2.02 -1.91
CA PRO A 178 -8.54 -0.78 -1.67
C PRO A 178 -9.47 -0.54 -2.87
N LYS A 179 -10.76 -0.30 -2.61
CA LYS A 179 -11.64 0.26 -3.65
C LYS A 179 -11.00 1.57 -4.12
N LYS A 180 -10.84 1.76 -5.43
CA LYS A 180 -10.32 3.02 -6.01
C LYS A 180 -11.10 4.18 -5.38
N HIS A 181 -10.43 4.95 -4.54
CA HIS A 181 -10.99 6.14 -3.93
C HIS A 181 -10.06 7.30 -4.23
N ASN A 182 -10.63 8.46 -4.53
CA ASN A 182 -9.84 9.65 -4.82
C ASN A 182 -9.14 10.06 -3.53
N LEU A 183 -7.82 9.91 -3.52
CA LEU A 183 -7.01 10.43 -2.43
C LEU A 183 -7.20 11.95 -2.40
N PRO A 184 -7.02 12.59 -1.23
CA PRO A 184 -6.95 14.04 -1.10
C PRO A 184 -6.26 14.79 -2.25
N LEU A 185 -5.13 14.28 -2.72
CA LEU A 185 -4.38 14.84 -3.83
C LEU A 185 -5.10 14.69 -5.19
N THR A 186 -5.84 13.61 -5.38
CA THR A 186 -6.69 13.37 -6.56
C THR A 186 -7.91 14.29 -6.56
N MET A 187 -8.47 14.63 -5.39
CA MET A 187 -9.58 15.58 -5.28
C MET A 187 -9.19 17.02 -5.62
N VAL A 188 -7.92 17.39 -5.46
CA VAL A 188 -7.41 18.74 -5.79
C VAL A 188 -7.22 18.92 -7.29
N SER A 189 -6.97 17.83 -8.03
CA SER A 189 -6.87 17.85 -9.50
C SER A 189 -8.22 17.79 -10.23
N ASP A 190 -9.32 17.55 -9.51
CA ASP A 190 -10.68 17.49 -10.09
C ASP A 190 -11.39 18.88 -10.09
N PHE A 191 -10.63 19.98 -9.92
CA PHE A 191 -11.10 21.37 -10.05
C PHE A 191 -10.57 22.05 -11.31
#